data_AF-A0A2N6FVS1-F1
#
_entry.id   AF-A0A2N6FVS1-F1
#
_cell.length_a   1.000
_cell.length_b   1.000
_cell.length_c   1.000
_cell.angle_alpha   90.00
_cell.angle_beta   90.00
_cell.angle_gamma   90.00
#
_symmetry.space_group_name_H-M   'P 1'
#
loop_
_entity.id
_entity.type
_entity.pdbx_description
1 polymer ?
#
loop_
_entity_poly.entity_id
_entity_poly.type
_entity_poly.pdbx_seq_one_letter_code
_entity_poly.pdbx_strand_id
1 'polypeptide(L)'
;MIYIGAETESGCGIYLDVHSVERSGCGQELAAVIGDGLYEGEVLISFGPDFEITYVDSLWGDAKGVRNFLARHGEENIESDIRFALAVDGHAVDSVTGNRGSRPHVYLPLFADPGAVAEMSA
;
A
#
# COMPACT_ATOMS: atom_id res chain seq x y z
N MET A 1 3.79 -8.74 -0.89
CA MET A 1 4.36 -7.51 -1.42
C MET A 1 3.51 -7.03 -2.59
N ILE A 2 2.84 -5.90 -2.38
CA ILE A 2 2.00 -5.15 -3.31
C ILE A 2 2.79 -3.87 -3.60
N TYR A 3 2.99 -3.54 -4.86
CA TYR A 3 3.58 -2.25 -5.24
C TYR A 3 2.44 -1.23 -5.29
N ILE A 4 2.55 -0.11 -4.60
CA ILE A 4 1.40 0.78 -4.33
C ILE A 4 1.55 2.18 -4.93
N GLY A 5 2.75 2.66 -5.23
CA GLY A 5 2.95 4.02 -5.75
C GLY A 5 4.06 4.10 -6.78
N ALA A 6 3.89 4.94 -7.80
CA ALA A 6 4.86 5.14 -8.89
C ALA A 6 6.21 5.67 -8.40
N GLU A 7 7.28 5.39 -9.15
CA GLU A 7 8.61 5.93 -8.89
C GLU A 7 8.52 7.46 -8.70
N THR A 8 8.96 7.93 -7.53
CA THR A 8 9.24 9.37 -7.35
C THR A 8 10.31 9.82 -8.35
N GLU A 9 10.55 11.12 -8.49
CA GLU A 9 11.69 11.65 -9.27
C GLU A 9 13.05 11.04 -8.84
N SER A 10 13.09 10.42 -7.67
CA SER A 10 14.25 9.71 -7.10
C SER A 10 14.37 8.24 -7.55
N GLY A 11 13.44 7.71 -8.36
CA GLY A 11 13.41 6.30 -8.78
C GLY A 11 13.00 5.32 -7.67
N CYS A 12 12.51 5.82 -6.53
CA CYS A 12 12.08 4.99 -5.40
C CYS A 12 10.57 4.77 -5.50
N GLY A 13 10.15 3.50 -5.66
CA GLY A 13 8.75 3.09 -5.69
C GLY A 13 8.29 2.54 -4.35
N ILE A 14 7.03 2.81 -3.98
CA ILE A 14 6.49 2.42 -2.68
C ILE A 14 5.89 1.01 -2.78
N TYR A 15 6.19 0.17 -1.80
CA TYR A 15 5.59 -1.16 -1.65
C TYR A 15 5.04 -1.40 -0.25
N LEU A 16 4.13 -2.36 -0.18
CA LEU A 16 3.50 -2.87 1.01
C LEU A 16 3.62 -4.40 1.08
N ASP A 17 4.30 -4.95 2.08
CA ASP A 17 4.34 -6.39 2.31
C ASP A 17 3.42 -6.80 3.47
N VAL A 18 2.19 -7.14 3.11
CA VAL A 18 1.16 -7.62 4.03
C VAL A 18 1.50 -9.02 4.52
N HIS A 19 1.56 -9.18 5.84
CA HIS A 19 1.84 -10.46 6.48
C HIS A 19 0.73 -10.94 7.43
N SER A 20 -0.18 -10.06 7.87
CA SER A 20 -1.40 -10.45 8.60
C SER A 20 -2.61 -9.63 8.15
N VAL A 21 -3.78 -10.26 8.20
CA VAL A 21 -5.08 -9.63 7.93
C VAL A 21 -6.08 -10.14 8.96
N GLU A 22 -6.70 -9.22 9.70
CA GLU A 22 -7.78 -9.52 10.62
C GLU A 22 -9.09 -8.91 10.13
N ARG A 23 -10.19 -9.66 10.25
CA ARG A 23 -11.53 -9.20 9.86
C ARG A 23 -12.40 -9.06 11.09
N SER A 24 -13.03 -7.91 11.22
CA SER A 24 -14.00 -7.64 12.27
C SER A 24 -15.35 -7.28 11.62
N GLY A 25 -16.43 -7.32 12.41
CA GLY A 25 -17.76 -6.98 11.91
C GLY A 25 -17.89 -5.53 11.40
N CYS A 26 -16.90 -4.67 11.70
CA CYS A 26 -16.85 -3.27 11.30
C CYS A 26 -15.76 -2.95 10.28
N GLY A 27 -14.92 -3.90 9.86
CA GLY A 27 -13.85 -3.61 8.91
C GLY A 27 -12.75 -4.65 8.87
N GLN A 28 -11.60 -4.26 8.36
CA GLN A 28 -10.42 -5.10 8.24
C GLN A 28 -9.19 -4.34 8.74
N GLU A 29 -8.23 -5.08 9.29
CA GLU A 29 -6.95 -4.56 9.73
C GLU A 29 -5.83 -5.36 9.04
N LEU A 30 -4.87 -4.67 8.43
CA LEU A 30 -3.68 -5.29 7.83
C LEU A 30 -2.45 -4.92 8.66
N ALA A 31 -1.67 -5.93 9.04
CA ALA A 31 -0.29 -5.73 9.47
C ALA A 31 0.64 -5.94 8.28
N ALA A 32 1.48 -4.94 8.01
CA ALA A 32 2.34 -4.93 6.84
C ALA A 32 3.62 -4.13 7.08
N VAL A 33 4.63 -4.41 6.25
CA VAL A 33 5.81 -3.53 6.13
C VAL A 33 5.57 -2.58 4.96
N ILE A 34 5.75 -1.27 5.16
CA ILE A 34 5.80 -0.29 4.07
C ILE A 34 7.25 0.11 3.81
N GLY A 35 7.61 0.30 2.54
CA GLY A 35 8.95 0.78 2.22
C GLY A 35 9.09 1.37 0.83
N ASP A 36 10.23 2.02 0.62
CA ASP A 36 10.66 2.60 -0.66
C ASP A 36 12.12 2.28 -1.02
N GLY A 37 12.72 1.30 -0.32
CA GLY A 37 14.12 0.91 -0.47
C GLY A 37 15.13 1.78 0.31
N LEU A 38 14.73 2.95 0.81
CA LEU A 38 15.52 3.78 1.73
C LEU A 38 14.99 3.74 3.17
N TYR A 39 13.69 3.47 3.31
CA TYR A 39 13.02 3.22 4.56
C TYR A 39 12.19 1.94 4.44
N GLU A 40 12.19 1.14 5.50
CA GLU A 40 11.29 0.02 5.72
C GLU A 40 10.77 0.12 7.15
N GLY A 41 9.47 0.06 7.33
CA GLY A 41 8.88 0.13 8.66
C GLY A 41 7.52 -0.55 8.77
N GLU A 42 7.19 -0.95 9.99
CA GLU A 42 5.94 -1.63 10.30
C GLU A 42 4.76 -0.65 10.29
N VAL A 43 3.66 -1.06 9.66
CA VAL A 43 2.40 -0.33 9.61
C VAL A 43 1.22 -1.22 9.95
N LEU A 44 0.26 -0.65 10.67
CA LEU A 44 -1.08 -1.19 10.83
C LEU A 44 -2.04 -0.33 10.00
N ILE A 45 -2.79 -0.96 9.10
CA ILE A 45 -3.74 -0.29 8.23
C ILE A 45 -5.13 -0.78 8.58
N SER A 46 -5.98 0.11 9.09
CA SER A 46 -7.38 -0.20 9.39
C SER A 46 -8.24 0.38 8.27
N PHE A 47 -9.15 -0.42 7.70
CA PHE A 47 -10.03 0.01 6.62
C PHE A 47 -11.43 -0.60 6.74
N GLY A 48 -12.44 0.26 6.66
CA GLY A 48 -13.86 -0.06 6.82
C GLY A 48 -14.70 1.22 6.69
N PRO A 49 -15.46 1.64 7.73
CA PRO A 49 -16.09 2.96 7.74
C PRO A 49 -15.05 4.09 7.76
N ASP A 50 -13.91 3.85 8.40
CA ASP A 50 -12.76 4.75 8.45
C ASP A 50 -11.55 4.06 7.83
N PHE A 51 -10.59 4.87 7.36
CA PHE A 51 -9.30 4.37 6.88
C PHE A 51 -8.19 5.12 7.59
N GLU A 52 -7.28 4.37 8.21
CA GLU A 52 -6.20 4.90 9.03
C GLU A 52 -4.92 4.08 8.82
N ILE A 53 -3.79 4.77 8.77
CA ILE A 53 -2.45 4.16 8.70
C ILE A 53 -1.70 4.53 9.98
N THR A 54 -1.39 3.53 10.79
CA THR A 54 -0.54 3.69 11.98
C THR A 54 0.88 3.25 11.66
N TYR A 55 1.82 4.19 11.66
CA TYR A 55 3.25 3.90 11.53
C TYR A 55 3.83 3.49 12.88
N VAL A 56 4.12 2.20 13.06
CA VAL A 56 4.48 1.65 14.36
C VAL A 56 5.84 2.20 14.85
N ASP A 57 6.78 2.42 13.94
CA ASP A 57 8.11 2.98 14.26
C ASP A 57 8.07 4.42 14.80
N SER A 58 6.99 5.16 14.51
CA SER A 58 6.76 6.48 15.11
C SER A 58 6.51 6.41 16.62
N LEU A 59 6.01 5.28 17.11
CA LEU A 59 5.71 5.03 18.52
C LEU A 59 6.93 4.55 19.32
N TRP A 60 7.96 4.02 18.65
CA TRP A 60 9.13 3.40 19.29
C TRP A 60 10.46 4.13 19.09
N GLY A 61 10.43 5.33 18.52
CA GLY A 61 11.56 6.28 18.58
C GLY A 61 12.35 6.48 17.29
N ASP A 62 12.00 5.80 16.18
CA ASP A 62 12.50 6.16 14.84
C ASP A 62 11.53 7.08 14.07
N ALA A 63 11.07 8.14 14.76
CA ALA A 63 10.28 9.19 14.12
C ALA A 63 11.06 9.93 13.00
N LYS A 64 12.38 9.75 12.90
CA LYS A 64 13.19 10.37 11.83
C LYS A 64 13.04 9.59 10.52
N GLY A 65 13.11 8.25 10.55
CA GLY A 65 12.85 7.40 9.40
C GLY A 65 11.47 7.67 8.79
N VAL A 66 10.43 7.60 9.63
CA VAL A 66 9.04 7.88 9.24
C VAL A 66 8.91 9.28 8.63
N ARG A 67 9.41 10.34 9.29
CA ARG A 67 9.31 11.71 8.75
C ARG A 67 10.02 11.87 7.42
N ASN A 68 11.19 11.26 7.25
CA ASN A 68 11.91 11.33 5.98
C ASN A 68 11.17 10.59 4.87
N PHE A 69 10.55 9.45 5.18
CA PHE A 69 9.71 8.71 4.26
C PHE A 69 8.48 9.54 3.84
N LEU A 70 7.73 10.08 4.81
CA LEU A 70 6.57 10.94 4.55
C LEU A 70 6.94 12.22 3.79
N ALA A 71 8.12 12.80 4.03
CA ALA A 71 8.58 13.98 3.32
C ALA A 71 8.91 13.71 1.84
N ARG A 72 9.25 12.47 1.46
CA ARG A 72 9.51 12.09 0.06
C ARG A 72 8.23 11.87 -0.72
N HIS A 73 7.25 11.23 -0.10
CA HIS A 73 6.07 10.72 -0.80
C HIS A 73 4.80 11.54 -0.57
N GLY A 74 4.70 12.22 0.58
CA GLY A 74 3.48 12.88 1.03
C GLY A 74 2.49 11.88 1.64
N GLU A 75 2.01 12.18 2.84
CA GLU A 75 1.12 11.29 3.59
C GLU A 75 -0.21 11.03 2.85
N GLU A 76 -0.82 12.08 2.29
CA GLU A 76 -2.06 11.97 1.51
C GLU A 76 -1.91 11.10 0.25
N ASN A 77 -0.74 11.14 -0.39
CA ASN A 77 -0.47 10.31 -1.57
C ASN A 77 -0.33 8.84 -1.18
N ILE A 78 0.40 8.54 -0.10
CA ILE A 78 0.53 7.17 0.43
C ILE A 78 -0.85 6.60 0.77
N GLU A 79 -1.67 7.37 1.46
CA GLU A 79 -3.03 7.00 1.82
C GLU A 79 -3.90 6.73 0.58
N SER A 80 -3.86 7.62 -0.42
CA SER A 80 -4.59 7.45 -1.68
C SER A 80 -4.14 6.21 -2.44
N ASP A 81 -2.84 5.99 -2.53
CA ASP A 81 -2.21 4.88 -3.25
C ASP A 81 -2.55 3.52 -2.60
N ILE A 82 -2.48 3.44 -1.26
CA ILE A 82 -2.90 2.24 -0.52
C ILE A 82 -4.39 1.98 -0.72
N ARG A 83 -5.25 3.00 -0.61
CA ARG A 83 -6.69 2.84 -0.84
C ARG A 83 -6.97 2.33 -2.26
N PHE A 84 -6.31 2.90 -3.25
CA PHE A 84 -6.46 2.49 -4.64
C PHE A 84 -6.02 1.03 -4.82
N ALA A 85 -4.84 0.67 -4.31
CA ALA A 85 -4.33 -0.69 -4.36
C ALA A 85 -5.28 -1.69 -3.69
N LEU A 86 -5.78 -1.40 -2.49
CA LEU A 86 -6.72 -2.28 -1.77
C LEU A 86 -8.09 -2.36 -2.45
N ALA A 87 -8.54 -1.32 -3.16
CA ALA A 87 -9.79 -1.33 -3.91
C ALA A 87 -9.69 -2.14 -5.21
N VAL A 88 -8.56 -2.01 -5.93
CA VAL A 88 -8.29 -2.78 -7.15
C VAL A 88 -8.03 -4.25 -6.83
N ASP A 89 -7.26 -4.51 -5.77
CA ASP A 89 -6.90 -5.85 -5.30
C ASP A 89 -7.88 -6.38 -4.23
N GLY A 90 -9.15 -5.95 -4.25
CA GLY A 90 -10.19 -6.46 -3.34
C GLY A 90 -10.32 -7.99 -3.29
N HIS A 91 -9.73 -8.72 -4.25
CA HIS A 91 -9.58 -10.18 -4.27
C HIS A 91 -8.24 -10.74 -3.74
N ALA A 92 -7.17 -9.96 -3.66
CA ALA A 92 -5.86 -10.42 -3.17
C ALA A 92 -5.85 -10.58 -1.64
N VAL A 93 -6.56 -9.71 -0.92
CA VAL A 93 -6.69 -9.80 0.55
C VAL A 93 -7.49 -11.04 0.96
N ASP A 94 -8.47 -11.46 0.15
CA ASP A 94 -9.18 -12.73 0.32
C ASP A 94 -8.26 -13.95 0.16
N SER A 95 -7.31 -13.90 -0.77
CA SER A 95 -6.45 -15.05 -1.11
C SER A 95 -5.23 -15.21 -0.19
N VAL A 96 -4.82 -14.18 0.56
CA VAL A 96 -3.80 -14.32 1.63
C VAL A 96 -4.26 -15.29 2.73
N THR A 97 -5.58 -15.44 2.94
CA THR A 97 -6.15 -16.38 3.93
C THR A 97 -6.42 -17.79 3.36
N GLY A 98 -6.27 -17.99 2.04
CA GLY A 98 -6.68 -19.20 1.34
C GLY A 98 -5.51 -20.05 0.84
N ASN A 99 -4.94 -20.87 1.72
CA ASN A 99 -4.08 -22.03 1.41
C ASN A 99 -2.71 -21.75 0.75
N ARG A 100 -1.66 -22.35 1.29
CA ARG A 100 -0.30 -22.30 0.71
C ARG A 100 -0.31 -22.94 -0.68
N GLY A 101 -0.36 -22.13 -1.73
CA GLY A 101 -0.15 -22.53 -3.11
C GLY A 101 0.35 -21.34 -3.91
N SER A 102 1.60 -21.43 -4.40
CA SER A 102 2.28 -20.55 -5.37
C SER A 102 1.62 -19.20 -5.68
N ARG A 103 2.21 -18.12 -5.15
CA ARG A 103 1.89 -16.74 -5.50
C ARG A 103 2.14 -16.50 -7.01
N PRO A 104 1.22 -15.87 -7.76
CA PRO A 104 1.65 -15.12 -8.93
C PRO A 104 2.38 -13.87 -8.44
N HIS A 105 3.60 -13.65 -8.94
CA HIS A 105 4.22 -12.33 -8.91
C HIS A 105 3.34 -11.42 -9.77
N VAL A 106 2.50 -10.59 -9.15
CA VAL A 106 1.65 -9.66 -9.90
C VAL A 106 2.50 -8.45 -10.24
N TYR A 107 2.95 -8.41 -11.49
CA TYR A 107 3.52 -7.23 -12.12
C TYR A 107 2.35 -6.28 -12.39
N LEU A 108 2.26 -5.16 -11.65
CA LEU A 108 1.38 -4.07 -12.07
C LEU A 108 1.83 -3.60 -13.46
N PRO A 109 0.92 -3.34 -14.41
CA PRO A 109 1.30 -2.77 -15.69
C PRO A 109 1.91 -1.39 -15.43
N LEU A 110 3.23 -1.32 -15.58
CA LEU A 110 4.08 -0.15 -15.36
C LEU A 110 3.78 1.03 -16.32
N PHE A 111 2.72 0.94 -17.14
CA PHE A 111 2.33 1.97 -18.09
C PHE A 111 0.81 1.92 -18.28
N ALA A 112 0.06 2.75 -17.55
CA ALA A 112 -1.15 3.31 -18.11
C ALA A 112 -0.69 4.51 -18.95
N ASP A 113 -0.61 4.28 -20.25
CA ASP A 113 -0.34 5.27 -21.29
C ASP A 113 -1.21 6.52 -21.03
N PRO A 114 -0.66 7.76 -20.96
CA PRO A 114 -1.44 8.97 -20.69
C PRO A 114 -2.51 9.28 -21.75
N GLY A 115 -2.62 8.46 -22.81
CA GLY A 115 -3.66 8.55 -23.84
C GLY A 115 -4.98 7.82 -23.55
N ALA A 116 -5.08 6.98 -22.51
CA ALA A 116 -6.26 6.13 -22.31
C ALA A 116 -7.50 6.82 -21.68
N VAL A 117 -7.41 8.10 -21.30
CA VAL A 117 -8.54 8.89 -20.77
C VAL A 117 -9.36 9.61 -21.85
N ALA A 118 -9.01 9.46 -23.13
CA ALA A 118 -9.64 10.18 -24.23
C ALA A 118 -10.42 9.26 -25.18
N GLU A 119 -11.30 8.39 -24.68
CA GLU A 119 -12.39 7.81 -25.50
C GLU A 119 -13.52 7.22 -24.64
N MET A 120 -14.10 8.04 -23.75
CA MET A 120 -15.42 7.77 -23.16
C MET A 120 -16.26 9.06 -23.11
N SER A 121 -16.38 9.70 -24.26
CA SER A 121 -17.46 10.67 -24.53
C SER A 121 -17.91 10.47 -25.96
N ALA A 122 -19.03 9.76 -26.10
CA ALA A 122 -19.88 9.85 -27.28
C ALA A 122 -20.60 11.20 -27.31
#